data_AF-A0A7J4RTB5-F1
#
_entry.id   AF-A0A7J4RTB5-F1
#
_cell.length_a   1.000
_cell.length_b   1.000
_cell.length_c   1.000
_cell.angle_alpha   90.00
_cell.angle_beta   90.00
_cell.angle_gamma   90.00
#
_symmetry.space_group_name_H-M   'P 1'
#
loop_
_entity.id
_entity.type
_entity.pdbx_description
1 polymer ?
#
loop_
_entity_poly.entity_id
_entity_poly.type
_entity_poly.pdbx_seq_one_letter_code
_entity_poly.pdbx_strand_id
1 'polypeptide(L)'
;MISHQDQIWLKMWQENSPELRAKAIEWRKQNALTRIERPSRIQKARRVGYKAKEGIVVIRMRVGKGNMRKKRPVAGRRPKHLGVTRIKPDVSMQQVAERRVLERHPNMKLLGSYYLYQDGMYLWYEVILADPSHPRIFKDREMRGKIAGLKN
;
A
#
# COMPACT_ATOMS: atom_id res chain seq x y z
N MET A 1 -3.34 -14.14 -18.27
CA MET A 1 -2.14 -14.89 -17.85
C MET A 1 -1.26 -14.01 -16.97
N ILE A 2 -0.49 -14.61 -16.05
CA ILE A 2 0.49 -13.88 -15.23
C ILE A 2 1.65 -13.45 -16.14
N SER A 3 2.05 -12.18 -16.07
CA SER A 3 3.18 -11.67 -16.85
C SER A 3 4.49 -12.34 -16.42
N HIS A 4 5.45 -12.52 -17.34
CA HIS A 4 6.78 -13.06 -17.02
C HIS A 4 7.44 -12.33 -15.84
N GLN A 5 7.32 -10.99 -15.79
CA GLN A 5 7.85 -10.21 -14.67
C GLN A 5 7.17 -10.53 -13.33
N ASP A 6 5.86 -10.81 -13.34
CA ASP A 6 5.13 -11.21 -12.13
C ASP A 6 5.58 -12.62 -11.67
N GLN A 7 5.86 -13.53 -12.61
CA GLN A 7 6.39 -14.86 -12.28
C GLN A 7 7.78 -14.78 -11.63
N ILE A 8 8.66 -13.90 -12.14
CA ILE A 8 9.97 -13.64 -11.54
C ILE A 8 9.80 -13.17 -10.08
N TRP A 9 8.89 -12.23 -9.83
CA TRP A 9 8.63 -11.74 -8.48
C TRP A 9 8.10 -12.83 -7.53
N LEU A 10 7.23 -13.72 -8.03
CA LEU A 10 6.74 -14.85 -7.25
C LEU A 10 7.87 -15.83 -6.92
N LYS A 11 8.73 -16.13 -7.90
CA LYS A 11 9.91 -16.98 -7.69
C LYS A 11 10.88 -16.36 -6.68
N MET A 12 11.17 -15.07 -6.79
CA MET A 12 12.00 -14.33 -5.83
C MET A 12 11.46 -14.39 -4.40
N TRP A 13 10.14 -14.37 -4.22
CA TRP A 13 9.52 -14.52 -2.91
C TRP A 13 9.64 -15.94 -2.36
N GLN A 14 9.40 -16.95 -3.21
CA GLN A 14 9.51 -18.37 -2.82
C GLN A 14 10.95 -18.74 -2.43
N GLU A 15 11.92 -18.29 -3.21
CA GLU A 15 13.34 -18.61 -3.03
C GLU A 15 14.04 -17.64 -2.05
N ASN A 16 13.34 -16.61 -1.55
CA ASN A 16 13.90 -15.55 -0.72
C ASN A 16 15.22 -14.98 -1.30
N SER A 17 15.14 -14.53 -2.56
CA SER A 17 16.32 -14.21 -3.36
C SER A 17 17.22 -13.15 -2.70
N PRO A 18 18.55 -13.21 -2.91
CA PRO A 18 19.49 -12.22 -2.36
C PRO A 18 19.15 -10.78 -2.78
N GLU A 19 18.67 -10.59 -4.01
CA GLU A 19 18.25 -9.29 -4.55
C GLU A 19 17.09 -8.68 -3.74
N LEU A 20 16.08 -9.50 -3.42
CA LEU A 20 14.94 -9.06 -2.63
C LEU A 20 15.36 -8.72 -1.20
N ARG A 21 16.28 -9.51 -0.63
CA ARG A 21 16.85 -9.25 0.70
C ARG A 21 17.63 -7.95 0.74
N ALA A 22 18.44 -7.65 -0.28
CA ALA A 22 19.18 -6.40 -0.39
C ALA A 22 18.22 -5.19 -0.43
N LYS A 23 17.16 -5.27 -1.27
CA LYS A 23 16.10 -4.25 -1.31
C LYS A 23 15.37 -4.10 0.03
N ALA A 24 15.06 -5.20 0.70
CA ALA A 24 14.40 -5.17 2.00
C ALA A 24 15.25 -4.46 3.08
N ILE A 25 16.58 -4.65 3.07
CA ILE A 25 17.49 -3.94 3.98
C ILE A 25 17.41 -2.43 3.75
N GLU A 26 17.38 -1.99 2.48
CA GLU A 26 17.22 -0.58 2.15
C GLU A 26 15.86 -0.03 2.63
N TRP A 27 14.77 -0.77 2.38
CA TRP A 27 13.42 -0.34 2.78
C TRP A 27 13.21 -0.27 4.29
N ARG A 28 13.99 -1.01 5.09
CA ARG A 28 13.95 -0.91 6.55
C ARG A 28 14.55 0.41 7.06
N LYS A 29 15.55 0.94 6.36
CA LYS A 29 16.20 2.23 6.67
C LYS A 29 15.34 3.43 6.26
N GLN A 30 14.46 3.25 5.28
CA GLN A 30 13.55 4.29 4.80
C GLN A 30 12.44 4.61 5.82
N ASN A 31 11.87 5.81 5.69
CA ASN A 31 10.71 6.23 6.47
C ASN A 31 9.48 5.37 6.16
N ALA A 32 8.53 5.33 7.09
CA ALA A 32 7.30 4.54 6.92
C ALA A 32 6.53 4.91 5.64
N LEU A 33 6.53 6.20 5.29
CA LEU A 33 6.01 6.72 4.03
C LEU A 33 7.19 7.26 3.22
N THR A 34 7.45 6.66 2.05
CA THR A 34 8.53 7.07 1.16
C THR A 34 8.00 7.18 -0.27
N ARG A 35 8.15 8.36 -0.87
CA ARG A 35 7.82 8.57 -2.30
C ARG A 35 8.89 7.90 -3.16
N ILE A 36 8.45 7.17 -4.18
CA ILE A 36 9.34 6.51 -5.15
C ILE A 36 9.06 7.01 -6.56
N GLU A 37 10.10 7.13 -7.37
CA GLU A 37 9.98 7.63 -8.75
C GLU A 37 9.37 6.59 -9.68
N ARG A 38 9.81 5.33 -9.55
CA ARG A 38 9.36 4.22 -10.38
C ARG A 38 8.77 3.11 -9.50
N PRO A 39 7.61 2.54 -9.86
CA PRO A 39 7.06 1.41 -9.14
C PRO A 39 7.99 0.21 -9.19
N SER A 40 8.15 -0.51 -8.07
CA SER A 40 9.02 -1.70 -8.02
C SER A 40 8.46 -2.84 -8.88
N ARG A 41 7.13 -2.91 -9.03
CA ARG A 41 6.42 -3.91 -9.83
C ARG A 41 5.57 -3.25 -10.91
N ILE A 42 6.19 -2.87 -12.02
CA ILE A 42 5.53 -2.08 -13.06
C ILE A 42 4.28 -2.76 -13.66
N GLN A 43 4.30 -4.07 -13.88
CA GLN A 43 3.15 -4.79 -14.45
C GLN A 43 1.96 -4.81 -13.48
N LYS A 44 2.24 -4.93 -12.17
CA LYS A 44 1.20 -4.89 -11.14
C LYS A 44 0.65 -3.46 -10.97
N ALA A 45 1.53 -2.46 -10.99
CA ALA A 45 1.16 -1.06 -10.98
C ALA A 45 0.24 -0.70 -12.15
N ARG A 46 0.58 -1.11 -13.37
CA ARG A 46 -0.24 -0.88 -14.57
C ARG A 46 -1.63 -1.49 -14.46
N ARG A 47 -1.74 -2.71 -13.89
CA ARG A 47 -3.03 -3.37 -13.65
C ARG A 47 -3.93 -2.58 -12.69
N VAL A 48 -3.34 -1.93 -11.69
CA VAL A 48 -4.05 -1.06 -10.74
C VAL A 48 -4.40 0.30 -11.36
N GLY A 49 -3.72 0.70 -12.43
CA GLY A 49 -4.03 1.93 -13.17
C GLY A 49 -2.88 2.92 -13.27
N TYR A 50 -1.65 2.53 -12.89
CA TYR A 50 -0.47 3.36 -13.08
C TYR A 50 -0.22 3.66 -14.56
N LYS A 51 0.02 4.94 -14.84
CA LYS A 51 0.63 5.43 -16.09
C LYS A 51 1.83 6.28 -15.73
N ALA A 52 2.86 6.23 -16.57
CA ALA A 52 4.01 7.12 -16.46
C ALA A 52 3.60 8.52 -16.99
N LYS A 53 2.98 9.32 -16.12
CA LYS A 53 2.53 10.69 -16.41
C LYS A 53 2.80 11.58 -15.20
N GLU A 54 2.99 12.87 -15.44
CA GLU A 54 2.98 13.87 -14.36
C GLU A 54 1.60 13.91 -13.71
N GLY A 55 1.61 14.17 -12.40
CA GLY A 55 0.43 14.07 -11.55
C GLY A 55 0.15 12.65 -11.04
N ILE A 56 0.94 11.64 -11.41
CA ILE A 56 0.92 10.31 -10.77
C ILE A 56 2.06 10.20 -9.77
N VAL A 57 1.74 9.75 -8.56
CA VAL A 57 2.71 9.54 -7.49
C VAL A 57 2.61 8.11 -7.00
N VAL A 58 3.76 7.47 -6.81
CA VAL A 58 3.84 6.14 -6.20
C VAL A 58 4.51 6.29 -4.86
N ILE A 59 3.86 5.76 -3.82
CA ILE A 59 4.30 5.87 -2.44
C ILE A 59 4.47 4.46 -1.88
N ARG A 60 5.67 4.16 -1.41
CA ARG A 60 5.93 2.96 -0.62
C ARG A 60 5.53 3.25 0.82
N MET A 61 4.58 2.47 1.33
CA MET A 61 4.06 2.57 2.69
C MET A 61 4.35 1.28 3.46
N ARG A 62 4.98 1.45 4.63
CA ARG A 62 5.23 0.38 5.60
C ARG A 62 4.16 0.38 6.69
N VAL A 63 3.51 -0.75 6.91
CA VAL A 63 2.51 -0.95 7.99
C VAL A 63 2.93 -2.08 8.91
N GLY A 64 2.62 -1.94 10.21
CA GLY A 64 2.96 -2.96 11.21
C GLY A 64 2.18 -4.25 10.99
N LYS A 65 2.85 -5.39 11.14
CA LYS A 65 2.23 -6.71 11.11
C LYS A 65 1.61 -7.04 12.47
N GLY A 66 0.58 -7.88 12.46
CA GLY A 66 -0.06 -8.41 13.66
C GLY A 66 -1.49 -7.91 13.88
N ASN A 67 -1.99 -8.16 15.09
CA ASN A 67 -3.36 -7.87 15.51
C ASN A 67 -3.56 -6.40 15.90
N MET A 68 -4.80 -6.03 16.17
CA MET A 68 -5.15 -4.68 16.61
C MET A 68 -4.54 -4.37 17.97
N ARG A 69 -3.87 -3.21 18.09
CA ARG A 69 -3.35 -2.69 19.36
C ARG A 69 -4.47 -2.02 20.16
N LYS A 70 -5.42 -2.81 20.65
CA LYS A 70 -6.55 -2.30 21.44
C LYS A 70 -6.10 -1.93 22.87
N LYS A 71 -6.55 -0.79 23.38
CA LYS A 71 -6.31 -0.41 24.78
C LYS A 71 -7.19 -1.25 25.72
N ARG A 72 -6.62 -1.77 26.80
CA ARG A 72 -7.38 -2.55 27.80
C ARG A 72 -8.41 -1.65 28.50
N PRO A 73 -9.67 -2.08 28.66
CA PRO A 73 -10.66 -1.35 29.45
C PRO A 73 -10.18 -1.19 30.90
N VAL A 74 -10.37 0.00 31.48
CA VAL A 74 -9.99 0.31 32.87
C VAL A 74 -11.12 -0.02 33.85
N ALA A 75 -12.38 0.23 33.45
CA ALA A 75 -13.55 -0.05 34.29
C ALA A 75 -14.01 -1.51 34.19
N GLY A 76 -14.87 -1.91 35.14
CA GLY A 76 -15.49 -3.23 35.17
C GLY A 76 -16.21 -3.60 33.87
N ARG A 77 -15.93 -4.80 33.36
CA ARG A 77 -16.55 -5.38 32.17
C ARG A 77 -16.77 -6.87 32.38
N ARG A 78 -17.76 -7.43 31.68
CA ARG A 78 -17.95 -8.89 31.63
C ARG A 78 -16.67 -9.56 31.10
N PRO A 79 -16.30 -10.76 31.59
CA PRO A 79 -15.08 -11.46 31.18
C PRO A 79 -14.88 -11.53 29.66
N LYS A 80 -15.96 -11.75 28.89
CA LYS A 80 -15.93 -11.79 27.43
C LYS A 80 -15.45 -10.51 26.74
N HIS A 81 -15.57 -9.35 27.40
CA HIS A 81 -15.18 -8.04 26.84
C HIS A 81 -13.83 -7.53 27.35
N LEU A 82 -13.15 -8.28 28.24
CA LEU A 82 -11.84 -7.92 28.77
C LEU A 82 -10.67 -8.33 27.85
N GLY A 83 -10.92 -9.20 26.86
CA GLY A 83 -9.90 -9.64 25.90
C GLY A 83 -9.35 -8.50 25.03
N VAL A 84 -8.04 -8.55 24.75
CA VAL A 84 -7.32 -7.53 23.97
C VAL A 84 -6.44 -8.14 22.87
N THR A 85 -5.60 -9.12 23.21
CA THR A 85 -4.47 -9.59 22.36
C THR A 85 -4.86 -10.25 21.05
N ARG A 86 -5.97 -11.01 21.03
CA ARG A 86 -6.39 -11.81 19.86
C ARG A 86 -7.45 -11.13 19.00
N ILE A 87 -7.68 -9.82 19.21
CA ILE A 87 -8.66 -9.08 18.43
C ILE A 87 -8.05 -8.65 17.10
N LYS A 88 -8.65 -9.12 16.01
CA LYS A 88 -8.26 -8.74 14.65
C LYS A 88 -8.98 -7.44 14.26
N PRO A 89 -8.33 -6.58 13.46
CA PRO A 89 -9.02 -5.45 12.85
C PRO A 89 -9.98 -5.94 11.75
N ASP A 90 -11.09 -5.23 11.56
CA ASP A 90 -12.05 -5.51 10.49
C ASP A 90 -11.53 -5.03 9.12
N VAL A 91 -10.54 -4.12 9.13
CA VAL A 91 -9.90 -3.58 7.93
C VAL A 91 -8.61 -4.32 7.58
N SER A 92 -8.37 -4.47 6.29
CA SER A 92 -7.12 -5.04 5.79
C SER A 92 -5.93 -4.10 6.00
N MET A 93 -4.72 -4.66 6.12
CA MET A 93 -3.49 -3.86 6.23
C MET A 93 -3.21 -3.03 4.96
N GLN A 94 -3.73 -3.47 3.82
CA GLN A 94 -3.71 -2.71 2.57
C GLN A 94 -4.56 -1.43 2.68
N GLN A 95 -5.80 -1.53 3.17
CA GLN A 95 -6.66 -0.36 3.41
C GLN A 95 -6.05 0.58 4.46
N VAL A 96 -5.40 0.03 5.50
CA VAL A 96 -4.67 0.84 6.49
C VAL A 96 -3.53 1.62 5.83
N ALA A 97 -2.78 1.00 4.91
CA ALA A 97 -1.73 1.67 4.16
C ALA A 97 -2.29 2.79 3.27
N GLU A 98 -3.35 2.52 2.52
CA GLU A 98 -4.04 3.51 1.67
C GLU A 98 -4.53 4.70 2.47
N ARG A 99 -5.24 4.46 3.58
CA ARG A 99 -5.75 5.50 4.46
C ARG A 99 -4.64 6.40 4.99
N ARG A 100 -3.55 5.83 5.52
CA ARG A 100 -2.41 6.60 6.05
C ARG A 100 -1.75 7.47 4.98
N VAL A 101 -1.69 6.97 3.75
CA VAL A 101 -1.14 7.71 2.61
C VAL A 101 -2.05 8.87 2.22
N LEU A 102 -3.37 8.64 2.16
CA LEU A 102 -4.37 9.67 1.87
C LEU A 102 -4.47 10.75 2.94
N GLU A 103 -4.35 10.38 4.23
CA GLU A 103 -4.27 11.33 5.34
C GLU A 103 -3.10 12.30 5.17
N ARG A 104 -2.00 11.87 4.54
CA ARG A 104 -0.82 12.71 4.26
C ARG A 104 -0.90 13.47 2.93
N HIS A 105 -1.75 13.04 2.00
CA HIS A 105 -1.92 13.62 0.65
C HIS A 105 -3.41 13.88 0.35
N PRO A 106 -4.07 14.80 1.08
CA PRO A 106 -5.51 15.02 0.97
C PRO A 106 -5.95 15.60 -0.39
N ASN A 107 -5.04 16.26 -1.10
CA ASN A 107 -5.28 16.81 -2.44
C ASN A 107 -5.25 15.75 -3.55
N MET A 108 -4.75 14.56 -3.27
CA MET A 108 -4.63 13.48 -4.25
C MET A 108 -5.74 12.44 -4.06
N LYS A 109 -6.00 11.68 -5.11
CA LYS A 109 -6.96 10.58 -5.12
C LYS A 109 -6.25 9.24 -5.29
N LEU A 110 -6.72 8.24 -4.58
CA LEU A 110 -6.22 6.87 -4.71
C LEU A 110 -6.59 6.33 -6.09
N LEU A 111 -5.64 5.70 -6.78
CA LEU A 111 -5.93 4.83 -7.93
C LEU A 111 -5.98 3.36 -7.52
N GLY A 112 -5.14 3.01 -6.54
CA GLY A 112 -5.15 1.74 -5.84
C GLY A 112 -3.78 1.43 -5.28
N SER A 113 -3.62 0.22 -4.75
CA SER A 113 -2.37 -0.22 -4.16
C SER A 113 -2.10 -1.70 -4.43
N TYR A 114 -0.87 -2.13 -4.16
CA TYR A 114 -0.52 -3.55 -4.19
C TYR A 114 0.56 -3.89 -3.16
N TYR A 115 0.56 -5.15 -2.76
CA TYR A 115 1.56 -5.71 -1.87
C TYR A 115 2.92 -5.85 -2.55
N LEU A 116 3.97 -5.42 -1.85
CA LEU A 116 5.35 -5.45 -2.32
C LEU A 116 6.18 -6.52 -1.60
N TYR A 117 6.15 -6.54 -0.27
CA TYR A 117 7.02 -7.37 0.55
C TYR A 117 6.54 -7.44 2.00
N GLN A 118 7.04 -8.43 2.75
CA GLN A 118 6.83 -8.55 4.18
C GLN A 118 8.10 -9.04 4.85
N ASP A 119 8.28 -8.62 6.10
CA ASP A 119 9.18 -9.29 7.03
C ASP A 119 8.43 -9.71 8.29
N GLY A 120 9.18 -10.00 9.36
CA GLY A 120 8.58 -10.40 10.64
C GLY A 120 7.77 -9.29 11.30
N MET A 121 8.11 -8.02 11.08
CA MET A 121 7.54 -6.89 11.82
C MET A 121 6.59 -6.04 10.99
N TYR A 122 6.80 -5.98 9.66
CA TYR A 122 6.12 -5.04 8.79
C TYR A 122 5.68 -5.68 7.46
N LEU A 123 4.69 -5.03 6.85
CA LEU A 123 4.21 -5.25 5.49
C LEU A 123 4.49 -3.98 4.69
N TRP A 124 4.90 -4.12 3.44
CA TRP A 124 5.10 -3.02 2.51
C TRP A 124 4.09 -3.08 1.38
N TYR A 125 3.47 -1.94 1.11
CA TYR A 125 2.57 -1.72 0.00
C TYR A 125 3.09 -0.57 -0.85
N GLU A 126 2.88 -0.64 -2.15
CA GLU A 126 3.01 0.53 -3.03
C GLU A 126 1.62 1.04 -3.34
N VAL A 127 1.35 2.28 -2.92
CA VAL A 127 0.10 3.01 -3.09
C VAL A 127 0.28 4.00 -4.21
N ILE A 128 -0.62 3.98 -5.18
CA ILE A 128 -0.59 4.87 -6.35
C ILE A 128 -1.66 5.93 -6.18
N LEU A 129 -1.23 7.18 -6.23
CA LEU A 129 -2.10 8.35 -6.18
C LEU A 129 -2.09 9.08 -7.53
N ALA A 130 -3.19 9.76 -7.82
CA ALA A 130 -3.31 10.72 -8.90
C ALA A 130 -3.70 12.08 -8.34
N ASP A 131 -3.09 13.14 -8.85
CA ASP A 131 -3.49 14.52 -8.61
C ASP A 131 -4.55 14.92 -9.64
N PRO A 132 -5.82 15.10 -9.24
CA PRO A 132 -6.89 15.47 -10.17
C PRO A 132 -6.76 16.91 -10.70
N SER A 133 -6.03 17.78 -9.98
CA SER A 133 -5.83 19.18 -10.37
C SER A 133 -4.77 19.35 -11.45
N HIS A 134 -3.89 18.35 -11.62
CA HIS A 134 -2.81 18.41 -12.58
C HIS A 134 -3.34 18.37 -14.04
N PRO A 135 -2.93 19.28 -14.95
CA PRO A 135 -3.47 19.36 -16.31
C PRO A 135 -3.37 18.07 -17.12
N ARG A 136 -2.28 17.31 -16.95
CA ARG A 136 -2.08 16.01 -17.64
C ARG A 136 -3.03 14.91 -17.17
N ILE A 137 -3.52 14.99 -15.93
CA ILE A 137 -4.51 14.05 -15.39
C ILE A 137 -5.92 14.53 -15.75
N PHE A 138 -6.19 15.82 -15.56
CA PHE A 138 -7.49 16.42 -15.88
C PHE A 138 -7.88 16.24 -17.35
N LYS A 139 -6.93 16.36 -18.29
CA LYS A 139 -7.21 16.17 -19.72
C LYS A 139 -7.40 14.69 -20.10
N ASP A 140 -6.83 13.75 -19.35
CA ASP A 140 -6.92 12.30 -19.66
C ASP A 140 -8.30 11.75 -19.23
N ARG A 141 -9.13 11.39 -20.21
CA ARG A 141 -10.48 10.82 -19.98
C ARG A 141 -10.44 9.51 -19.20
N GLU A 142 -9.47 8.64 -19.47
CA GLU A 142 -9.37 7.34 -18.80
C GLU A 142 -9.01 7.52 -17.32
N MET A 143 -8.07 8.43 -17.02
CA MET A 143 -7.66 8.70 -15.65
C MET A 143 -8.77 9.36 -14.84
N ARG A 144 -9.48 10.33 -15.42
CA ARG A 144 -10.68 10.91 -14.80
C ARG A 144 -11.74 9.86 -14.50
N GLY A 145 -12.00 8.94 -15.44
CA GLY A 145 -12.96 7.85 -15.24
C GLY A 145 -12.59 6.97 -14.04
N LYS A 146 -11.31 6.61 -13.90
CA LYS A 146 -10.81 5.83 -12.76
C LYS A 146 -10.95 6.58 -11.43
N ILE A 147 -10.62 7.87 -11.41
CA ILE A 147 -10.74 8.70 -10.19
C ILE A 147 -12.21 8.89 -9.79
N ALA A 148 -13.11 9.11 -10.77
CA ALA A 148 -14.53 9.36 -10.54
C ALA A 148 -15.31 8.10 -10.16
N GLY A 149 -14.88 6.92 -10.63
CA GLY A 149 -15.50 5.64 -10.28
C GLY A 149 -15.23 5.19 -8.84
N LEU A 150 -14.26 5.80 -8.16
CA LEU A 150 -13.88 5.51 -6.77
C LEU A 150 -14.65 6.39 -5.76
N LYS A 151 -15.91 6.73 -6.06
CA LYS A 151 -16.78 7.43 -5.08
C LYS A 151 -16.88 6.59 -3.80
N ASN A 152 -16.72 7.29 -2.67
CA ASN A 152 -16.70 6.78 -1.28
C ASN A 152 -17.76 5.72 -1.00
#